data_AF-A0A8B9JBY0-F1
#
_entry.id   AF-A0A8B9JBY0-F1
#
_cell.length_a   1.000
_cell.length_b   1.000
_cell.length_c   1.000
_cell.angle_alpha   90.00
_cell.angle_beta   90.00
_cell.angle_gamma   90.00
#
_symmetry.space_group_name_H-M   'P 1'
#
loop_
_entity.id
_entity.type
_entity.pdbx_description
1 polymer ?
#
loop_
_entity_poly.entity_id
_entity_poly.type
_entity_poly.pdbx_seq_one_letter_code
_entity_poly.pdbx_strand_id
1 'polypeptide(L)'
;MLTMSRRGCFKSSKHGTSPEQCAPPQGPGIHVYLFWTKTGDTYFTHLEDGEVTAEDLSIRAAQIVGITPVCHALFALYDPSSCCWYSPNHSFNSQNQSSLILHLRMRFYFRNWHGLTEEPTVSRYAHRTGTEPAGAPLLEMSSLEYLFAQAKCDFVNDVVSLDELVDEVQQTCFKNESLGMAVLHLSHRALQNQSTLQDVAKHTSFLRCIPRSFARHIARDNFLTKFRIRRVFSEFVRSFQQHTVGQGHLGAQEVMYKYLSTLERLAPRFGTETFPLFHLEVRSDGDGSGSYLNASRAHDPSQEMLCGQPTHEVMVSGTAGIKWRKISCRRNFLYFGGCHYDQEIAGSNPGHAACHQLPEP
;
A
#
# COMPACT_ATOMS: atom_id res chain seq x y z
N MET A 1 -40.12 -3.25 -43.97
CA MET A 1 -40.67 -3.80 -42.72
C MET A 1 -39.53 -4.48 -41.98
N LEU A 2 -39.03 -3.84 -40.92
CA LEU A 2 -37.94 -4.32 -40.07
C LEU A 2 -38.42 -5.48 -39.19
N THR A 3 -37.69 -6.58 -39.15
CA THR A 3 -37.78 -7.56 -38.06
C THR A 3 -36.39 -7.89 -37.54
N MET A 4 -36.17 -7.51 -36.29
CA MET A 4 -35.02 -7.89 -35.48
C MET A 4 -35.14 -9.36 -35.06
N SER A 5 -34.02 -10.07 -35.00
CA SER A 5 -33.92 -11.28 -34.17
C SER A 5 -32.56 -11.37 -33.49
N ARG A 6 -32.58 -12.00 -32.31
CA ARG A 6 -31.81 -11.68 -31.11
C ARG A 6 -30.52 -12.49 -30.96
N ARG A 7 -29.52 -11.80 -30.39
CA ARG A 7 -28.45 -12.22 -29.46
C ARG A 7 -28.39 -13.71 -29.08
N GLY A 8 -27.24 -14.34 -29.40
CA GLY A 8 -26.78 -15.60 -28.81
C GLY A 8 -25.59 -15.39 -27.86
N CYS A 9 -25.89 -15.49 -26.56
CA CYS A 9 -25.08 -15.91 -25.41
C CYS A 9 -23.52 -15.90 -25.52
N PHE A 10 -22.89 -14.90 -24.88
CA PHE A 10 -21.47 -15.02 -24.47
C PHE A 10 -21.41 -15.85 -23.18
N LYS A 11 -20.70 -16.97 -23.26
CA LYS A 11 -20.39 -17.84 -22.12
C LYS A 11 -19.57 -17.05 -21.09
N SER A 12 -20.03 -17.10 -19.85
CA SER A 12 -19.36 -16.62 -18.64
C SER A 12 -17.96 -17.24 -18.52
N SER A 13 -16.93 -16.42 -18.68
CA SER A 13 -15.55 -16.78 -18.34
C SER A 13 -15.23 -16.17 -16.98
N LYS A 14 -15.15 -17.08 -16.00
CA LYS A 14 -14.45 -17.08 -14.72
C LYS A 14 -14.03 -15.73 -14.10
N HIS A 15 -14.44 -15.62 -12.83
CA HIS A 15 -14.18 -14.59 -11.83
C HIS A 15 -12.78 -13.96 -11.88
N GLY A 16 -12.77 -12.65 -11.70
CA GLY A 16 -11.60 -11.79 -11.79
C GLY A 16 -10.64 -11.98 -10.64
N THR A 17 -9.46 -12.50 -10.95
CA THR A 17 -8.26 -12.38 -10.13
C THR A 17 -7.73 -10.94 -10.21
N SER A 18 -7.24 -10.44 -9.09
CA SER A 18 -6.60 -9.14 -8.86
C SER A 18 -5.29 -9.01 -9.71
N PRO A 19 -4.55 -7.88 -9.69
CA PRO A 19 -3.28 -7.82 -10.43
C PRO A 19 -2.29 -8.80 -9.78
N GLU A 20 -2.03 -9.92 -10.47
CA GLU A 20 -0.88 -10.84 -10.31
C GLU A 20 -0.30 -10.95 -8.88
N GLN A 21 -1.16 -11.18 -7.88
CA GLN A 21 -0.69 -11.70 -6.59
C GLN A 21 -0.58 -13.21 -6.75
N CYS A 22 0.64 -13.69 -7.02
CA CYS A 22 0.96 -15.10 -6.86
C CYS A 22 0.57 -15.51 -5.43
N ALA A 23 -0.08 -16.66 -5.28
CA ALA A 23 -0.44 -17.18 -3.97
C ALA A 23 0.81 -17.27 -3.09
N PRO A 24 0.71 -16.91 -1.80
CA PRO A 24 1.86 -17.01 -0.91
C PRO A 24 2.35 -18.45 -0.86
N PRO A 25 3.67 -18.67 -0.78
CA PRO A 25 4.21 -20.01 -0.62
C PRO A 25 3.57 -20.70 0.58
N GLN A 26 3.13 -21.95 0.41
CA GLN A 26 2.45 -22.75 1.44
C GLN A 26 3.44 -23.64 2.23
N GLY A 27 4.75 -23.44 2.03
CA GLY A 27 5.81 -24.22 2.66
C GLY A 27 6.21 -23.65 4.03
N PRO A 28 6.96 -24.44 4.83
CA PRO A 28 7.60 -23.92 6.03
C PRO A 28 8.66 -22.86 5.69
N GLY A 29 8.99 -22.01 6.65
CA GLY A 29 10.05 -21.01 6.55
C GLY A 29 9.54 -19.56 6.55
N ILE A 30 10.48 -18.65 6.27
CA ILE A 30 10.22 -17.21 6.23
C ILE A 30 10.17 -16.77 4.77
N HIS A 31 9.01 -16.28 4.33
CA HIS A 31 8.78 -15.81 2.97
C HIS A 31 8.73 -14.29 2.95
N VAL A 32 9.67 -13.67 2.25
CA VAL A 32 9.71 -12.23 2.04
C VAL A 32 9.09 -11.90 0.70
N TYR A 33 7.92 -11.27 0.71
CA TYR A 33 7.26 -10.72 -0.47
C TYR A 33 8.04 -9.53 -1.02
N LEU A 34 8.23 -9.54 -2.33
CA LEU A 34 8.91 -8.52 -3.12
C LEU A 34 7.88 -7.85 -4.04
N PHE A 35 7.66 -6.55 -3.89
CA PHE A 35 6.68 -5.82 -4.72
C PHE A 35 7.09 -5.74 -6.19
N TRP A 36 8.39 -5.82 -6.45
CA TRP A 36 8.96 -5.75 -7.78
C TRP A 36 10.33 -6.41 -7.82
N THR A 37 10.57 -7.16 -8.89
CA THR A 37 11.87 -7.72 -9.28
C THR A 37 11.98 -7.68 -10.79
N LYS A 38 13.21 -7.69 -11.31
CA LYS A 38 13.44 -7.75 -12.77
C LYS A 38 13.08 -9.11 -13.36
N THR A 39 13.20 -10.18 -12.56
CA THR A 39 12.93 -11.58 -12.94
C THR A 39 11.46 -11.95 -12.85
N GLY A 40 10.63 -11.15 -12.13
CA GLY A 40 9.22 -11.42 -11.90
C GLY A 40 8.96 -12.28 -10.67
N ASP A 41 10.00 -12.66 -9.92
CA ASP A 41 9.86 -13.35 -8.63
C ASP A 41 9.13 -12.46 -7.62
N THR A 42 8.09 -13.01 -6.98
CA THR A 42 7.27 -12.29 -6.00
C THR A 42 7.65 -12.61 -4.56
N TYR A 43 8.41 -13.69 -4.32
CA TYR A 43 8.84 -14.11 -2.99
C TYR A 43 10.28 -14.59 -2.98
N PHE A 44 11.01 -14.20 -1.93
CA PHE A 44 12.23 -14.85 -1.47
C PHE A 44 11.89 -15.73 -0.27
N THR A 45 12.39 -16.97 -0.23
CA THR A 45 12.14 -17.89 0.90
C THR A 45 13.44 -18.26 1.59
N HIS A 46 13.47 -18.08 2.91
CA HIS A 46 14.54 -18.54 3.77
C HIS A 46 14.11 -19.84 4.48
N LEU A 47 14.82 -20.92 4.18
CA LEU A 47 14.59 -22.29 4.70
C LEU A 47 15.71 -22.78 5.63
N GLU A 48 16.78 -22.00 5.81
CA GLU A 48 17.95 -22.45 6.55
C GLU A 48 17.63 -22.54 8.04
N ASP A 49 18.08 -23.63 8.67
CA ASP A 49 17.98 -23.80 10.11
C ASP A 49 18.99 -22.90 10.81
N GLY A 50 18.51 -22.06 11.73
CA GLY A 50 19.36 -21.15 12.49
C GLY A 50 18.66 -19.84 12.84
N GLU A 51 19.32 -19.04 13.67
CA GLU A 51 18.88 -17.66 13.90
C GLU A 51 19.22 -16.79 12.68
N VAL A 52 18.24 -16.04 12.21
CA VAL A 52 18.42 -15.05 11.15
C VAL A 52 17.82 -13.72 11.59
N THR A 53 18.54 -12.62 11.35
CA THR A 53 18.01 -11.31 11.71
C THR A 53 17.11 -10.73 10.61
N ALA A 54 16.25 -9.78 11.00
CA ALA A 54 15.49 -8.99 10.04
C ALA A 54 16.39 -8.21 9.08
N GLU A 55 17.55 -7.73 9.55
CA GLU A 55 18.55 -7.09 8.70
C GLU A 55 19.10 -8.05 7.64
N ASP A 56 19.53 -9.26 8.03
CA ASP A 56 20.06 -10.27 7.11
C ASP A 56 19.06 -10.64 6.00
N LEU A 57 17.79 -10.84 6.38
CA LEU A 57 16.71 -11.13 5.43
C LEU A 57 16.46 -9.93 4.50
N SER A 58 16.47 -8.70 5.04
CA SER A 58 16.27 -7.48 4.24
C SER A 58 17.42 -7.22 3.27
N ILE A 59 18.67 -7.53 3.64
CA ILE A 59 19.84 -7.41 2.77
C ILE A 59 19.74 -8.41 1.62
N ARG A 60 19.42 -9.68 1.90
CA ARG A 60 19.21 -10.70 0.87
C ARG A 60 18.09 -10.31 -0.09
N ALA A 61 16.95 -9.85 0.44
CA ALA A 61 15.84 -9.37 -0.37
C ALA A 61 16.23 -8.15 -1.24
N ALA A 62 16.96 -7.18 -0.67
CA ALA A 62 17.46 -6.01 -1.39
C ALA A 62 18.42 -6.40 -2.54
N GLN A 63 19.29 -7.39 -2.34
CA GLN A 63 20.18 -7.91 -3.38
C GLN A 63 19.40 -8.51 -4.55
N ILE A 64 18.35 -9.30 -4.28
CA ILE A 64 17.48 -9.88 -5.31
C ILE A 64 16.77 -8.79 -6.14
N VAL A 65 16.30 -7.74 -5.47
CA VAL A 65 15.65 -6.59 -6.13
C VAL A 65 16.66 -5.73 -6.90
N GLY A 66 17.92 -5.70 -6.46
CA GLY A 66 18.94 -4.77 -6.95
C GLY A 66 18.90 -3.40 -6.27
N ILE A 67 18.42 -3.32 -5.03
CA ILE A 67 18.53 -2.13 -4.18
C ILE A 67 19.98 -2.02 -3.70
N THR A 68 20.60 -0.86 -3.92
CA THR A 68 21.99 -0.63 -3.50
C THR A 68 22.11 -0.42 -1.99
N PRO A 69 23.30 -0.65 -1.40
CA PRO A 69 23.52 -0.42 0.04
C PRO A 69 23.14 0.99 0.51
N VAL A 70 23.33 2.02 -0.34
CA VAL A 70 22.98 3.42 -0.04
C VAL A 70 21.47 3.61 0.13
N CYS A 71 20.67 2.87 -0.63
CA CYS A 71 19.21 2.92 -0.54
C CYS A 71 18.62 1.89 0.42
N HIS A 72 19.32 0.78 0.72
CA HIS A 72 18.84 -0.29 1.61
C HIS A 72 18.40 0.24 2.99
N ALA A 73 19.09 1.24 3.53
CA ALA A 73 18.73 1.89 4.80
C ALA A 73 17.32 2.51 4.83
N LEU A 74 16.65 2.67 3.67
CA LEU A 74 15.27 3.15 3.59
C LEU A 74 14.23 2.03 3.74
N PHE A 75 14.66 0.77 3.76
CA PHE A 75 13.80 -0.40 3.75
C PHE A 75 13.80 -1.13 5.09
N ALA A 76 12.71 -1.83 5.38
CA ALA A 76 12.55 -2.69 6.54
C ALA A 76 11.57 -3.84 6.22
N LEU A 77 11.49 -4.82 7.12
CA LEU A 77 10.52 -5.90 7.03
C LEU A 77 9.24 -5.55 7.79
N TYR A 78 8.12 -5.71 7.10
CA TYR A 78 6.78 -5.48 7.60
C TYR A 78 6.01 -6.79 7.69
N ASP A 79 5.35 -7.01 8.82
CA ASP A 79 4.40 -8.10 9.03
C ASP A 79 2.97 -7.62 8.70
N PRO A 80 2.37 -8.06 7.59
CA PRO A 80 1.00 -7.67 7.24
C PRO A 80 -0.05 -8.28 8.19
N SER A 81 0.26 -9.35 8.90
CA SER A 81 -0.67 -10.03 9.82
C SER A 81 -0.81 -9.27 11.14
N SER A 82 0.31 -8.84 11.71
CA SER A 82 0.35 -8.07 12.96
C SER A 82 0.35 -6.56 12.75
N CYS A 83 0.43 -6.10 11.49
CA CYS A 83 0.57 -4.70 11.11
C CYS A 83 1.77 -4.00 11.78
N CYS A 84 2.88 -4.73 11.98
CA CYS A 84 4.07 -4.23 12.67
C CYS A 84 5.31 -4.29 11.79
N TRP A 85 6.29 -3.45 12.11
CA TRP A 85 7.62 -3.49 11.52
C TRP A 85 8.58 -4.22 12.45
N TYR A 86 9.47 -5.02 11.88
CA TYR A 86 10.57 -5.61 12.65
C TYR A 86 11.74 -4.64 12.79
N SER A 87 12.33 -4.61 13.99
CA SER A 87 13.63 -3.98 14.22
C SER A 87 14.71 -4.73 13.44
N PRO A 88 15.74 -4.07 12.87
CA PRO A 88 16.79 -4.76 12.11
C PRO A 88 17.51 -5.86 12.93
N ASN A 89 17.64 -5.67 14.24
CA ASN A 89 18.24 -6.65 15.16
C ASN A 89 17.27 -7.72 15.68
N HIS A 90 16.02 -7.78 15.20
CA HIS A 90 15.10 -8.85 15.58
C HIS A 90 15.58 -10.17 15.01
N SER A 91 15.76 -11.19 15.86
CA SER A 91 16.11 -12.54 15.45
C SER A 91 14.85 -13.41 15.29
N PHE A 92 14.73 -14.04 14.13
CA PHE A 92 13.74 -15.07 13.88
C PHE A 92 14.33 -16.44 14.22
N ASN A 93 13.56 -17.26 14.92
CA ASN A 93 13.88 -18.66 15.12
C ASN A 93 13.13 -19.50 14.08
N SER A 94 13.83 -19.95 13.04
CA SER A 94 13.23 -20.70 11.92
C SER A 94 12.68 -22.07 12.32
N GLN A 95 13.09 -22.65 13.46
CA GLN A 95 12.68 -24.00 13.88
C GLN A 95 11.18 -24.12 14.23
N ASN A 96 10.48 -23.00 14.47
CA ASN A 96 9.10 -23.00 14.98
C ASN A 96 8.10 -22.21 14.12
N GLN A 97 8.46 -21.74 12.93
CA GLN A 97 7.57 -20.93 12.10
C GLN A 97 6.86 -21.76 11.04
N SER A 98 5.55 -21.95 11.22
CA SER A 98 4.70 -22.77 10.34
C SER A 98 4.51 -22.20 8.94
N SER A 99 4.74 -20.89 8.76
CA SER A 99 5.00 -20.17 7.50
C SER A 99 4.86 -18.68 7.83
N LEU A 100 5.96 -17.92 7.91
CA LEU A 100 5.91 -16.48 8.20
C LEU A 100 6.01 -15.69 6.90
N ILE A 101 5.05 -14.80 6.65
CA ILE A 101 5.07 -13.93 5.47
C ILE A 101 5.41 -12.52 5.89
N LEU A 102 6.54 -12.03 5.41
CA LEU A 102 7.01 -10.66 5.61
C LEU A 102 7.01 -9.93 4.28
N HIS A 103 6.90 -8.60 4.32
CA HIS A 103 7.03 -7.75 3.15
C HIS A 103 8.28 -6.91 3.28
N LEU A 104 9.19 -6.97 2.30
CA LEU A 104 10.23 -5.94 2.19
C LEU A 104 9.55 -4.65 1.73
N ARG A 105 9.61 -3.59 2.53
CA ARG A 105 8.96 -2.32 2.21
C ARG A 105 9.87 -1.14 2.47
N MET A 106 9.75 -0.10 1.64
CA MET A 106 10.33 1.20 1.97
C MET A 106 9.56 1.77 3.15
N ARG A 107 10.25 1.95 4.28
CA ARG A 107 9.71 2.44 5.55
C ARG A 107 10.05 3.91 5.76
N PHE A 108 11.31 4.27 5.55
CA PHE A 108 11.81 5.61 5.79
C PHE A 108 11.56 6.47 4.55
N TYR A 109 10.51 7.27 4.62
CA TYR A 109 10.01 8.06 3.50
C TYR A 109 10.09 9.56 3.79
N PHE A 110 10.48 10.33 2.77
CA PHE A 110 10.60 11.78 2.86
C PHE A 110 9.71 12.41 1.79
N ARG A 111 8.58 13.02 2.19
CA ARG A 111 7.64 13.61 1.23
C ARG A 111 8.30 14.67 0.34
N ASN A 112 7.81 14.80 -0.89
CA ASN A 112 8.34 15.70 -1.91
C ASN A 112 9.84 15.53 -2.26
N TRP A 113 10.40 14.34 -2.05
CA TRP A 113 11.75 13.99 -2.52
C TRP A 113 11.91 14.15 -4.05
N HIS A 114 10.80 14.06 -4.81
CA HIS A 114 10.77 14.22 -6.26
C HIS A 114 10.70 15.69 -6.72
N GLY A 115 10.49 16.66 -5.82
CA GLY A 115 10.48 18.09 -6.14
C GLY A 115 9.39 18.56 -7.13
N LEU A 116 8.21 17.95 -7.09
CA LEU A 116 7.07 18.28 -7.99
C LEU A 116 5.98 19.10 -7.29
N THR A 117 6.24 19.52 -6.06
CA THR A 117 5.36 20.41 -5.29
C THR A 117 6.17 21.58 -4.74
N GLU A 118 5.49 22.62 -4.28
CA GLU A 118 6.11 23.82 -3.71
C GLU A 118 6.75 23.60 -2.32
N GLU A 119 6.58 22.41 -1.72
CA GLU A 119 7.24 22.03 -0.46
C GLU A 119 8.77 21.94 -0.63
N PRO A 120 9.57 22.02 0.45
CA PRO A 120 11.01 21.82 0.36
C PRO A 120 11.34 20.44 -0.25
N THR A 121 12.25 20.42 -1.23
CA THR A 121 12.74 19.17 -1.83
C THR A 121 13.77 18.50 -0.92
N VAL A 122 13.72 17.18 -0.84
CA VAL A 122 14.67 16.37 -0.05
C VAL A 122 15.68 15.69 -0.97
N SER A 123 16.96 15.88 -0.69
CA SER A 123 18.08 15.30 -1.45
C SER A 123 19.20 14.85 -0.53
N ARG A 124 20.07 13.96 -1.02
CA ARG A 124 21.29 13.54 -0.33
C ARG A 124 22.36 14.62 -0.50
N TYR A 125 23.23 14.76 0.50
CA TYR A 125 24.40 15.62 0.36
C TYR A 125 25.30 15.09 -0.77
N ALA A 126 25.59 15.95 -1.75
CA ALA A 126 26.55 15.67 -2.81
C ALA A 126 27.91 16.28 -2.45
N HIS A 127 28.99 15.70 -2.98
CA HIS A 127 30.32 16.30 -2.89
C HIS A 127 30.28 17.64 -3.63
N ARG A 128 30.71 18.73 -2.98
CA ARG A 128 30.72 20.07 -3.59
C ARG A 128 31.78 20.12 -4.69
N THR A 129 31.38 20.01 -5.95
CA THR A 129 32.20 20.31 -7.12
C THR A 129 31.57 21.46 -7.89
N GLY A 130 31.85 22.70 -7.48
CA GLY A 130 31.66 23.93 -8.28
C GLY A 130 30.26 24.27 -8.84
N THR A 131 29.75 25.45 -8.45
CA THR A 131 28.66 26.25 -9.06
C THR A 131 27.22 25.75 -9.10
N GLU A 132 26.86 24.56 -8.63
CA GLU A 132 25.44 24.19 -8.49
C GLU A 132 25.13 23.52 -7.14
N PRO A 133 24.14 23.99 -6.35
CA PRO A 133 23.68 23.33 -5.14
C PRO A 133 22.73 22.17 -5.46
N ALA A 134 23.05 21.33 -6.45
CA ALA A 134 22.24 20.16 -6.76
C ALA A 134 22.63 19.01 -5.83
N GLY A 135 21.78 18.73 -4.84
CA GLY A 135 21.93 17.53 -4.01
C GLY A 135 21.81 16.25 -4.85
N ALA A 136 22.43 15.17 -4.39
CA ALA A 136 22.30 13.87 -5.05
C ALA A 136 20.87 13.34 -4.87
N PRO A 137 20.30 12.62 -5.86
CA PRO A 137 18.94 12.11 -5.77
C PRO A 137 18.79 11.20 -4.54
N LEU A 138 17.64 11.29 -3.87
CA LEU A 138 17.37 10.48 -2.68
C LEU A 138 17.28 8.99 -3.04
N LEU A 139 16.63 8.68 -4.17
CA LEU A 139 16.35 7.34 -4.66
C LEU A 139 17.10 7.08 -5.97
N GLU A 140 17.73 5.93 -6.04
CA GLU A 140 18.21 5.35 -7.29
C GLU A 140 17.07 4.63 -8.03
N MET A 141 17.28 4.31 -9.31
CA MET A 141 16.23 3.77 -10.18
C MET A 141 15.58 2.49 -9.64
N SER A 142 16.35 1.52 -9.14
CA SER A 142 15.79 0.28 -8.60
C SER A 142 14.91 0.51 -7.37
N SER A 143 15.32 1.43 -6.49
CA SER A 143 14.53 1.85 -5.32
C SER A 143 13.27 2.59 -5.72
N LEU A 144 13.32 3.38 -6.80
CA LEU A 144 12.16 4.07 -7.38
C LEU A 144 11.16 3.08 -7.98
N GLU A 145 11.61 2.12 -8.77
CA GLU A 145 10.78 1.07 -9.36
C GLU A 145 10.07 0.25 -8.26
N TYR A 146 10.81 -0.09 -7.20
CA TYR A 146 10.26 -0.80 -6.06
C TYR A 146 9.22 0.03 -5.29
N LEU A 147 9.54 1.29 -4.99
CA LEU A 147 8.60 2.21 -4.33
C LEU A 147 7.35 2.42 -5.17
N PHE A 148 7.48 2.56 -6.49
CA PHE A 148 6.35 2.68 -7.40
C PHE A 148 5.45 1.44 -7.36
N ALA A 149 6.04 0.24 -7.35
CA ALA A 149 5.27 -0.99 -7.22
C ALA A 149 4.58 -1.12 -5.85
N GLN A 150 5.26 -0.78 -4.76
CA GLN A 150 4.68 -0.70 -3.41
C GLN A 150 3.51 0.29 -3.37
N ALA A 151 3.70 1.49 -3.89
CA ALA A 151 2.69 2.55 -3.93
C ALA A 151 1.46 2.17 -4.77
N LYS A 152 1.64 1.44 -5.88
CA LYS A 152 0.51 0.88 -6.65
C LYS A 152 -0.27 -0.14 -5.83
N CYS A 153 0.42 -1.02 -5.12
CA CYS A 153 -0.21 -2.00 -4.25
C CYS A 153 -1.00 -1.32 -3.14
N ASP A 154 -0.41 -0.35 -2.45
CA ASP A 154 -1.05 0.41 -1.38
C ASP A 154 -2.26 1.19 -1.90
N PHE A 155 -2.13 1.84 -3.06
CA PHE A 155 -3.23 2.60 -3.68
C PHE A 155 -4.43 1.72 -4.03
N VAL A 156 -4.20 0.56 -4.65
CA VAL A 156 -5.28 -0.38 -4.98
C VAL A 156 -5.90 -0.97 -3.71
N ASN A 157 -5.11 -1.18 -2.65
CA ASN A 157 -5.57 -1.70 -1.36
C ASN A 157 -6.05 -0.61 -0.39
N ASP A 158 -6.67 0.45 -0.92
CA ASP A 158 -7.36 1.48 -0.14
C ASP A 158 -6.49 2.18 0.92
N VAL A 159 -5.22 2.50 0.61
CA VAL A 159 -4.41 3.43 1.44
C VAL A 159 -5.16 4.74 1.74
N VAL A 160 -6.08 5.10 0.84
CA VAL A 160 -7.19 6.02 1.08
C VAL A 160 -8.47 5.35 0.61
N SER A 161 -9.41 5.15 1.51
CA SER A 161 -10.72 4.61 1.17
C SER A 161 -11.67 5.73 0.73
N LEU A 162 -12.33 5.54 -0.40
CA LEU A 162 -13.48 6.35 -0.83
C LEU A 162 -14.57 6.43 0.26
N ASP A 163 -14.72 5.39 1.09
CA ASP A 163 -15.73 5.31 2.15
C ASP A 163 -15.40 6.26 3.33
N GLU A 164 -14.14 6.71 3.46
CA GLU A 164 -13.71 7.69 4.49
C GLU A 164 -14.01 9.15 4.08
N LEU A 165 -14.29 9.40 2.80
CA LEU A 165 -14.50 10.75 2.28
C LEU A 165 -15.94 11.21 2.50
N VAL A 166 -16.12 12.20 3.37
CA VAL A 166 -17.45 12.69 3.76
C VAL A 166 -18.03 13.67 2.73
N ASP A 167 -17.19 14.46 2.07
CA ASP A 167 -17.61 15.54 1.18
C ASP A 167 -17.75 15.09 -0.29
N GLU A 168 -18.83 15.49 -0.96
CA GLU A 168 -19.11 15.09 -2.35
C GLU A 168 -18.09 15.65 -3.35
N VAL A 169 -17.57 16.85 -3.11
CA VAL A 169 -16.55 17.48 -3.96
C VAL A 169 -15.25 16.70 -3.82
N GLN A 170 -14.86 16.36 -2.58
CA GLN A 170 -13.70 15.50 -2.30
C GLN A 170 -13.86 14.11 -2.94
N GLN A 171 -15.03 13.48 -2.83
CA GLN A 171 -15.28 12.19 -3.48
C GLN A 171 -15.16 12.29 -5.01
N THR A 172 -15.69 13.36 -5.62
CA THR A 172 -15.61 13.55 -7.07
C THR A 172 -14.18 13.78 -7.53
N CYS A 173 -13.43 14.61 -6.82
CA CYS A 173 -12.01 14.84 -7.06
C CYS A 173 -11.22 13.53 -6.94
N PHE A 174 -11.41 12.79 -5.86
CA PHE A 174 -10.75 11.50 -5.62
C PHE A 174 -11.04 10.48 -6.73
N LYS A 175 -12.29 10.39 -7.20
CA LYS A 175 -12.66 9.50 -8.32
C LYS A 175 -11.93 9.88 -9.61
N ASN A 176 -11.88 11.17 -9.94
CA ASN A 176 -11.21 11.64 -11.16
C ASN A 176 -9.69 11.44 -11.10
N GLU A 177 -9.06 11.81 -9.99
CA GLU A 177 -7.63 11.58 -9.75
C GLU A 177 -7.31 10.07 -9.77
N SER A 178 -8.18 9.22 -9.22
CA SER A 178 -8.01 7.77 -9.28
C SER A 178 -8.02 7.22 -10.71
N LEU A 179 -8.86 7.77 -11.60
CA LEU A 179 -8.83 7.43 -13.02
C LEU A 179 -7.52 7.91 -13.67
N GLY A 180 -7.00 9.08 -13.29
CA GLY A 180 -5.68 9.57 -13.71
C GLY A 180 -4.55 8.66 -13.27
N MET A 181 -4.57 8.18 -12.02
CA MET A 181 -3.62 7.21 -11.47
C MET A 181 -3.66 5.89 -12.24
N ALA A 182 -4.86 5.42 -12.61
CA ALA A 182 -4.99 4.24 -13.47
C ALA A 182 -4.36 4.46 -14.86
N VAL A 183 -4.54 5.63 -15.47
CA VAL A 183 -3.89 5.98 -16.75
C VAL A 183 -2.37 6.00 -16.60
N LEU A 184 -1.82 6.57 -15.54
CA LEU A 184 -0.38 6.56 -15.26
C LEU A 184 0.15 5.13 -15.10
N HIS A 185 -0.53 4.28 -14.34
CA HIS A 185 -0.17 2.87 -14.20
C HIS A 185 -0.14 2.15 -15.55
N LEU A 186 -1.21 2.25 -16.35
CA LEU A 186 -1.26 1.60 -17.66
C LEU A 186 -0.22 2.18 -18.64
N SER A 187 0.10 3.47 -18.53
CA SER A 187 1.14 4.11 -19.35
C SER A 187 2.52 3.58 -19.02
N HIS A 188 2.83 3.40 -17.73
CA HIS A 188 4.07 2.74 -17.32
C HIS A 188 4.16 1.32 -17.91
N ARG A 189 3.08 0.54 -17.83
CA ARG A 189 3.04 -0.81 -18.41
C ARG A 189 3.20 -0.80 -19.93
N ALA A 190 2.62 0.19 -20.61
CA ALA A 190 2.77 0.37 -22.05
C ALA A 190 4.22 0.64 -22.45
N LEU A 191 4.91 1.52 -21.71
CA LEU A 191 6.33 1.83 -21.90
C LEU A 191 7.22 0.59 -21.68
N GLN A 192 6.98 -0.18 -20.62
CA GLN A 192 7.72 -1.43 -20.35
C GLN A 192 7.52 -2.48 -21.45
N ASN A 193 6.30 -2.60 -21.96
CA ASN A 193 5.94 -3.55 -23.01
C ASN A 193 6.26 -3.05 -24.43
N GLN A 194 6.78 -1.84 -24.59
CA GLN A 194 6.97 -1.17 -25.89
C GLN A 194 5.69 -1.18 -26.75
N SER A 195 4.55 -0.92 -26.12
CA SER A 195 3.21 -0.96 -26.74
C SER A 195 2.46 0.35 -26.51
N THR A 196 1.32 0.53 -27.19
CA THR A 196 0.49 1.73 -26.99
C THR A 196 -0.34 1.64 -25.71
N LEU A 197 -0.66 2.78 -25.10
CA LEU A 197 -1.56 2.83 -23.94
C LEU A 197 -2.93 2.21 -24.26
N GLN A 198 -3.44 2.42 -25.48
CA GLN A 198 -4.72 1.85 -25.91
C GLN A 198 -4.68 0.33 -25.92
N ASP A 199 -3.59 -0.28 -26.39
CA ASP A 199 -3.48 -1.73 -26.46
C ASP A 199 -3.42 -2.34 -25.06
N VAL A 200 -2.64 -1.76 -24.16
CA VAL A 200 -2.62 -2.18 -22.75
C VAL A 200 -3.99 -2.03 -22.10
N ALA A 201 -4.71 -0.94 -22.34
CA ALA A 201 -6.03 -0.67 -21.77
C ALA A 201 -7.13 -1.61 -22.29
N LYS A 202 -6.96 -2.25 -23.44
CA LYS A 202 -7.87 -3.30 -23.94
C LYS A 202 -7.73 -4.59 -23.13
N HIS A 203 -6.52 -4.92 -22.67
CA HIS A 203 -6.21 -6.17 -21.98
C HIS A 203 -6.20 -6.04 -20.45
N THR A 204 -5.93 -4.84 -19.93
CA THR A 204 -5.89 -4.57 -18.49
C THR A 204 -7.04 -3.65 -18.11
N SER A 205 -7.98 -4.14 -17.32
CA SER A 205 -9.08 -3.32 -16.81
C SER A 205 -8.55 -2.25 -15.84
N PHE A 206 -8.94 -0.99 -16.03
CA PHE A 206 -8.63 0.10 -15.11
C PHE A 206 -9.15 -0.14 -13.69
N LEU A 207 -10.17 -1.01 -13.53
CA LEU A 207 -10.69 -1.41 -12.23
C LEU A 207 -9.63 -2.11 -11.36
N ARG A 208 -8.59 -2.70 -11.97
CA ARG A 208 -7.44 -3.29 -11.26
C ARG A 208 -6.36 -2.26 -10.88
N CYS A 209 -6.54 -1.01 -11.27
CA CYS A 209 -5.57 0.07 -11.10
C CYS A 209 -6.12 1.23 -10.24
N ILE A 210 -7.30 1.06 -9.63
CA ILE A 210 -7.96 2.02 -8.74
C ILE A 210 -8.18 1.39 -7.36
N PRO A 211 -8.49 2.20 -6.32
CA PRO A 211 -8.79 1.68 -4.99
C PRO A 211 -9.98 0.72 -5.00
N ARG A 212 -9.89 -0.38 -4.24
CA ARG A 212 -10.94 -1.41 -4.13
C ARG A 212 -12.27 -0.80 -3.68
N SER A 213 -12.27 0.19 -2.79
CA SER A 213 -13.49 0.90 -2.39
C SER A 213 -14.17 1.61 -3.57
N PHE A 214 -13.40 2.23 -4.45
CA PHE A 214 -13.92 2.88 -5.65
C PHE A 214 -14.43 1.83 -6.66
N ALA A 215 -13.69 0.74 -6.87
CA ALA A 215 -14.16 -0.36 -7.72
C ALA A 215 -15.48 -0.96 -7.22
N ARG A 216 -15.65 -1.15 -5.90
CA ARG A 216 -16.92 -1.59 -5.27
C ARG A 216 -18.04 -0.58 -5.51
N HIS A 217 -17.78 0.72 -5.40
CA HIS A 217 -18.75 1.76 -5.74
C HIS A 217 -19.20 1.68 -7.20
N ILE A 218 -18.26 1.57 -8.14
CA ILE A 218 -18.57 1.40 -9.57
C ILE A 218 -19.40 0.13 -9.79
N ALA A 219 -19.13 -0.97 -9.07
CA ALA A 219 -19.91 -2.20 -9.20
C ALA A 219 -21.38 -2.03 -8.76
N ARG A 220 -21.64 -1.19 -7.75
CA ARG A 220 -22.99 -0.88 -7.23
C ARG A 220 -23.73 0.18 -8.06
N ASP A 221 -23.02 1.00 -8.81
CA ASP A 221 -23.62 2.04 -9.65
C ASP A 221 -24.59 1.50 -10.71
N ASN A 222 -25.52 2.36 -11.14
CA ASN A 222 -26.42 2.05 -12.25
C ASN A 222 -25.66 1.95 -13.59
N PHE A 223 -26.32 1.37 -14.60
CA PHE A 223 -25.71 1.12 -15.90
C PHE A 223 -25.20 2.39 -16.61
N LEU A 224 -25.94 3.50 -16.52
CA LEU A 224 -25.56 4.76 -17.17
C LEU A 224 -24.33 5.38 -16.51
N THR A 225 -24.24 5.34 -15.18
CA THR A 225 -23.07 5.81 -14.44
C THR A 225 -21.84 4.98 -14.79
N LYS A 226 -21.95 3.64 -14.81
CA LYS A 226 -20.88 2.73 -15.25
C LYS A 226 -20.41 3.05 -16.67
N PHE A 227 -21.34 3.27 -17.59
CA PHE A 227 -21.04 3.64 -18.97
C PHE A 227 -20.31 4.99 -19.05
N ARG A 228 -20.77 6.00 -18.30
CA ARG A 228 -20.15 7.32 -18.24
C ARG A 228 -18.71 7.24 -17.74
N ILE A 229 -18.45 6.49 -16.66
CA ILE A 229 -17.09 6.31 -16.11
C ILE A 229 -16.17 5.66 -17.14
N ARG A 230 -16.63 4.59 -17.81
CA ARG A 230 -15.85 3.93 -18.87
C ARG A 230 -15.53 4.87 -20.03
N ARG A 231 -16.48 5.72 -20.42
CA ARG A 231 -16.27 6.72 -21.48
C ARG A 231 -15.23 7.77 -21.06
N VAL A 232 -15.35 8.34 -19.86
CA VAL A 232 -14.38 9.30 -19.32
C VAL A 232 -12.98 8.69 -19.28
N PHE A 233 -12.85 7.46 -18.77
CA PHE A 233 -11.58 6.74 -18.76
C PHE A 233 -11.00 6.55 -20.18
N SER A 234 -11.85 6.16 -21.15
CA SER A 234 -11.44 5.98 -22.54
C SER A 234 -10.99 7.29 -23.20
N GLU A 235 -11.63 8.41 -22.85
CA GLU A 235 -11.23 9.75 -23.29
C GLU A 235 -9.89 10.16 -22.68
N PHE A 236 -9.65 9.86 -21.39
CA PHE A 236 -8.34 10.10 -20.76
C PHE A 236 -7.23 9.29 -21.43
N VAL A 237 -7.45 8.00 -21.68
CA VAL A 237 -6.50 7.13 -22.39
C VAL A 237 -6.16 7.69 -23.77
N ARG A 238 -7.16 8.12 -24.54
CA ARG A 238 -6.94 8.68 -25.89
C ARG A 238 -6.13 9.97 -25.83
N SER A 239 -6.55 10.91 -24.97
CA SER A 239 -5.91 12.21 -24.81
C SER A 239 -4.45 12.06 -24.36
N PHE A 240 -4.20 11.22 -23.36
CA PHE A 240 -2.86 11.01 -22.81
C PHE A 240 -1.92 10.33 -23.82
N GLN A 241 -2.42 9.37 -24.61
CA GLN A 241 -1.60 8.82 -25.70
C GLN A 241 -1.26 9.89 -26.74
N GLN A 242 -2.26 10.67 -27.19
CA GLN A 242 -2.07 11.62 -28.30
C GLN A 242 -1.13 12.77 -27.94
N HIS A 243 -1.23 13.28 -26.71
CA HIS A 243 -0.56 14.52 -26.32
C HIS A 243 0.67 14.31 -25.43
N THR A 244 0.86 13.11 -24.87
CA THR A 244 1.92 12.87 -23.89
C THR A 244 2.81 11.69 -24.30
N VAL A 245 2.25 10.47 -24.34
CA VAL A 245 3.04 9.25 -24.59
C VAL A 245 3.50 9.17 -26.04
N GLY A 246 2.59 9.40 -27.00
CA GLY A 246 2.89 9.30 -28.43
C GLY A 246 3.82 10.37 -28.98
N GLN A 247 4.03 11.46 -28.24
CA GLN A 247 5.00 12.50 -28.58
C GLN A 247 6.38 12.25 -27.97
N GLY A 248 6.56 11.17 -27.19
CA GLY A 248 7.83 10.88 -26.51
C GLY A 248 8.16 11.83 -25.35
N HIS A 249 7.19 12.63 -24.90
CA HIS A 249 7.37 13.63 -23.84
C HIS A 249 7.38 13.04 -22.42
N LEU A 250 7.24 11.72 -22.28
CA LEU A 250 7.10 11.07 -20.97
C LEU A 250 7.81 9.71 -20.96
N GLY A 251 8.91 9.63 -20.22
CA GLY A 251 9.61 8.38 -19.93
C GLY A 251 9.01 7.66 -18.72
N ALA A 252 9.53 6.46 -18.46
CA ALA A 252 9.05 5.62 -17.36
C ALA A 252 9.27 6.28 -15.99
N GLN A 253 10.41 6.96 -15.82
CA GLN A 253 10.74 7.66 -14.58
C GLN A 253 9.77 8.81 -14.29
N GLU A 254 9.41 9.61 -15.30
CA GLU A 254 8.47 10.72 -15.16
C GLU A 254 7.07 10.22 -14.82
N VAL A 255 6.64 9.08 -15.38
CA VAL A 255 5.38 8.42 -14.98
C VAL A 255 5.41 8.04 -13.50
N MET A 256 6.50 7.43 -13.03
CA MET A 256 6.65 7.03 -11.63
C MET A 256 6.61 8.24 -10.69
N TYR A 257 7.34 9.32 -11.02
CA TYR A 257 7.32 10.56 -10.24
C TYR A 257 5.92 11.20 -10.21
N LYS A 258 5.23 11.24 -11.36
CA LYS A 258 3.88 11.81 -11.42
C LYS A 258 2.88 10.98 -10.62
N TYR A 259 3.01 9.64 -10.64
CA TYR A 259 2.18 8.75 -9.85
C TYR A 259 2.42 8.96 -8.36
N LEU A 260 3.67 8.91 -7.91
CA LEU A 260 4.04 9.04 -6.49
C LEU A 260 3.66 10.41 -5.93
N SER A 261 3.94 11.50 -6.66
CA SER A 261 3.52 12.85 -6.25
C SER A 261 2.00 13.00 -6.16
N THR A 262 1.26 12.33 -7.04
CA THR A 262 -0.22 12.35 -7.00
C THR A 262 -0.76 11.52 -5.85
N LEU A 263 -0.14 10.37 -5.57
CA LEU A 263 -0.46 9.56 -4.39
C LEU A 263 -0.20 10.33 -3.10
N GLU A 264 0.91 11.06 -2.98
CA GLU A 264 1.19 11.92 -1.82
C GLU A 264 0.06 12.92 -1.56
N ARG A 265 -0.50 13.54 -2.61
CA ARG A 265 -1.62 14.48 -2.50
C ARG A 265 -2.93 13.80 -2.13
N LEU A 266 -3.22 12.64 -2.73
CA LEU A 266 -4.43 11.88 -2.45
C LEU A 266 -4.41 11.26 -1.04
N ALA A 267 -3.24 10.85 -0.56
CA ALA A 267 -3.01 10.14 0.69
C ALA A 267 -2.09 10.94 1.62
N PRO A 268 -2.64 11.85 2.45
CA PRO A 268 -1.82 12.65 3.38
C PRO A 268 -1.01 11.81 4.38
N ARG A 269 -1.49 10.61 4.72
CA ARG A 269 -0.80 9.65 5.61
C ARG A 269 0.27 8.82 4.90
N PHE A 270 0.40 8.92 3.58
CA PHE A 270 1.42 8.18 2.84
C PHE A 270 2.83 8.62 3.26
N GLY A 271 3.65 7.65 3.64
CA GLY A 271 5.00 7.89 4.19
C GLY A 271 5.02 8.38 5.64
N THR A 272 3.95 8.17 6.40
CA THR A 272 3.87 8.50 7.83
C THR A 272 3.39 7.30 8.65
N GLU A 273 3.92 7.14 9.86
CA GLU A 273 3.47 6.14 10.83
C GLU A 273 2.78 6.84 12.00
N THR A 274 1.66 6.30 12.44
CA THR A 274 0.83 6.88 13.50
C THR A 274 0.56 5.84 14.57
N PHE A 275 0.83 6.19 15.83
CA PHE A 275 0.78 5.29 16.97
C PHE A 275 -0.23 5.80 18.02
N PRO A 276 -1.28 5.04 18.33
CA PRO A 276 -2.15 5.35 19.44
C PRO A 276 -1.44 5.08 20.77
N LEU A 277 -1.55 6.01 21.73
CA LEU A 277 -0.96 5.90 23.06
C LEU A 277 -2.01 6.04 24.15
N PHE A 278 -1.86 5.25 25.21
CA PHE A 278 -2.72 5.34 26.40
C PHE A 278 -2.21 6.40 27.40
N HIS A 279 -0.91 6.66 27.41
CA HIS A 279 -0.26 7.61 28.28
C HIS A 279 0.91 8.30 27.55
N LEU A 280 1.03 9.62 27.71
CA LEU A 280 2.12 10.43 27.16
C LEU A 280 2.52 11.49 28.19
N GLU A 281 3.79 11.50 28.58
CA GLU A 281 4.39 12.49 29.47
C GLU A 281 5.58 13.15 28.77
N VAL A 282 5.59 14.48 28.73
CA VAL A 282 6.69 15.26 28.13
C VAL A 282 7.33 16.08 29.25
N ARG A 283 8.61 15.83 29.54
CA ARG A 283 9.38 16.50 30.59
C ARG A 283 10.40 17.46 29.99
N SER A 284 10.69 18.55 30.69
CA SER A 284 11.82 19.43 30.35
C SER A 284 13.14 18.79 30.77
N ASP A 285 14.17 18.98 29.96
CA ASP A 285 15.52 18.50 30.25
C ASP A 285 16.06 19.21 31.51
N GLY A 286 16.56 18.46 32.50
CA GLY A 286 17.14 19.00 33.74
C GLY A 286 16.36 18.74 35.04
N ASP A 287 15.20 18.09 35.00
CA ASP A 287 14.37 17.88 36.20
C ASP A 287 14.86 16.77 37.16
N GLY A 288 16.12 16.32 37.02
CA GLY A 288 16.79 15.32 37.87
C GLY A 288 16.16 13.92 37.92
N SER A 289 14.95 13.78 37.39
CA SER A 289 14.16 12.56 37.30
C SER A 289 14.46 11.89 35.96
N GLY A 290 15.63 11.23 35.91
CA GLY A 290 15.90 10.23 34.88
C GLY A 290 14.74 9.23 34.79
N SER A 291 14.62 8.55 33.66
CA SER A 291 13.56 7.58 33.33
C SER A 291 13.58 6.30 34.19
N TYR A 292 13.76 6.44 35.51
CA TYR A 292 13.41 5.42 36.46
C TYR A 292 11.89 5.35 36.46
N LEU A 293 11.37 4.27 35.89
CA LEU A 293 10.04 3.78 36.20
C LEU A 293 9.97 3.64 37.73
N ASN A 294 9.50 4.68 38.43
CA ASN A 294 9.16 4.57 39.84
C ASN A 294 7.95 3.64 39.91
N ALA A 295 8.21 2.34 40.14
CA ALA A 295 7.16 1.35 40.42
C ALA A 295 6.26 1.79 41.60
N SER A 296 6.74 2.70 42.43
CA SER A 296 6.06 3.30 43.59
C SER A 296 5.31 4.60 43.28
N ARG A 297 5.30 5.08 42.02
CA ARG A 297 4.38 6.15 41.53
C ARG A 297 3.38 5.63 40.49
N ALA A 298 3.08 4.33 40.53
CA ALA A 298 1.74 3.88 40.18
C ALA A 298 0.77 4.48 41.22
N HIS A 299 0.52 5.79 41.12
CA HIS A 299 -0.71 6.34 41.65
C HIS A 299 -1.82 5.48 41.04
N ASP A 300 -2.63 4.92 41.93
CA ASP A 300 -3.87 4.23 41.64
C ASP A 300 -4.46 4.82 40.35
N PRO A 301 -4.66 4.03 39.28
CA PRO A 301 -5.10 4.58 38.01
C PRO A 301 -6.33 5.40 38.29
N SER A 302 -6.21 6.73 38.12
CA SER A 302 -7.36 7.60 38.21
C SER A 302 -8.41 7.00 37.28
N GLN A 303 -9.67 7.08 37.68
CA GLN A 303 -10.84 6.49 37.02
C GLN A 303 -10.90 6.68 35.49
N GLU A 304 -10.06 7.54 34.91
CA GLU A 304 -9.82 7.74 33.48
C GLU A 304 -9.12 6.55 32.76
N MET A 305 -8.30 5.74 33.44
CA MET A 305 -7.63 4.57 32.82
C MET A 305 -8.58 3.36 32.61
N LEU A 306 -9.81 3.45 33.12
CA LEU A 306 -10.88 2.45 32.91
C LEU A 306 -11.51 2.54 31.52
N CYS A 307 -11.34 3.67 30.81
CA CYS A 307 -11.69 3.74 29.41
C CYS A 307 -10.52 3.17 28.62
N GLY A 308 -10.57 1.88 28.25
CA GLY A 308 -9.52 1.18 27.49
C GLY A 308 -9.27 1.71 26.07
N GLN A 309 -9.30 3.03 25.89
CA GLN A 309 -9.10 3.72 24.64
C GLN A 309 -7.83 4.57 24.69
N PRO A 310 -7.13 4.70 23.55
CA PRO A 310 -6.01 5.61 23.42
C PRO A 310 -6.41 7.07 23.73
N THR A 311 -5.58 7.78 24.48
CA THR A 311 -5.79 9.18 24.86
C THR A 311 -4.99 10.15 24.00
N HIS A 312 -3.91 9.66 23.38
CA HIS A 312 -3.00 10.42 22.54
C HIS A 312 -2.68 9.67 21.26
N GLU A 313 -2.16 10.41 20.29
CA GLU A 313 -1.65 9.87 19.04
C GLU A 313 -0.29 10.51 18.75
N VAL A 314 0.71 9.69 18.43
CA VAL A 314 2.03 10.12 17.96
C VAL A 314 2.15 9.84 16.48
N MET A 315 2.55 10.83 15.70
CA MET A 315 2.84 10.71 14.27
C MET A 315 4.34 10.91 14.05
N VAL A 316 4.94 10.02 13.26
CA VAL A 316 6.34 10.08 12.86
C VAL A 316 6.42 10.21 11.35
N SER A 317 7.18 11.19 10.85
CA SER A 317 7.50 11.31 9.43
C SER A 317 8.91 11.83 9.19
N GLY A 318 9.49 11.50 8.03
CA GLY A 318 10.85 11.89 7.69
C GLY A 318 11.06 13.40 7.60
N THR A 319 10.06 14.16 7.15
CA THR A 319 10.17 15.61 6.94
C THR A 319 9.69 16.44 8.13
N ALA A 320 8.83 15.90 8.99
CA ALA A 320 8.24 16.64 10.10
C ALA A 320 8.64 16.14 11.50
N GLY A 321 9.45 15.08 11.58
CA GLY A 321 9.92 14.49 12.83
C GLY A 321 8.80 13.81 13.62
N ILE A 322 8.86 13.94 14.94
CA ILE A 322 7.89 13.37 15.89
C ILE A 322 6.90 14.46 16.29
N LYS A 323 5.62 14.24 16.03
CA LYS A 323 4.51 15.10 16.47
C LYS A 323 3.55 14.29 17.31
N TRP A 324 2.86 14.93 18.24
CA TRP A 324 1.81 14.28 19.02
C TRP A 324 0.60 15.18 19.18
N ARG A 325 -0.57 14.58 19.40
CA ARG A 325 -1.81 15.29 19.71
C ARG A 325 -2.66 14.50 20.68
N LYS A 326 -3.48 15.21 21.46
CA LYS A 326 -4.55 14.60 22.25
C LYS A 326 -5.70 14.23 21.33
N ILE A 327 -6.28 13.04 21.54
CA ILE A 327 -7.44 12.57 20.80
C ILE A 327 -8.64 12.50 21.76
N SER A 328 -9.81 12.92 21.29
CA SER A 328 -11.04 12.80 22.06
C SER A 328 -11.73 11.48 21.74
N CYS A 329 -12.32 10.87 22.76
CA CYS A 329 -13.12 9.62 22.74
C CYS A 329 -14.39 9.68 21.86
N ARG A 330 -14.49 10.64 20.91
CA ARG A 330 -15.59 10.75 19.96
C ARG A 330 -15.07 10.87 18.54
N ARG A 331 -14.57 9.74 18.02
CA ARG A 331 -14.67 9.34 16.61
C ARG A 331 -14.15 7.92 16.46
N ASN A 332 -15.05 6.99 16.15
CA ASN A 332 -14.83 5.68 15.54
C ASN A 332 -13.37 5.19 15.53
N PHE A 333 -12.93 4.57 16.63
CA PHE A 333 -11.87 3.56 16.57
C PHE A 333 -12.47 2.26 16.04
N LEU A 334 -12.91 2.31 14.78
CA LEU A 334 -13.00 1.13 13.95
C LEU A 334 -12.05 1.40 12.78
N TYR A 335 -11.22 0.41 12.48
CA TYR A 335 -10.39 0.31 11.28
C TYR A 335 -9.01 0.99 11.31
N PHE A 336 -8.18 0.58 12.27
CA PHE A 336 -6.77 0.31 11.96
C PHE A 336 -6.63 -1.21 11.89
N GLY A 337 -6.31 -1.74 10.70
CA GLY A 337 -6.22 -3.18 10.44
C GLY A 337 -7.24 -3.64 9.41
N GLY A 338 -7.07 -3.21 8.16
CA GLY A 338 -7.85 -3.63 7.01
C GLY A 338 -7.04 -4.49 6.04
N CYS A 339 -6.19 -5.40 6.53
CA CYS A 339 -5.64 -6.47 5.70
C CYS A 339 -6.68 -7.61 5.63
N HIS A 340 -7.79 -7.40 4.92
CA HIS A 340 -8.69 -8.50 4.57
C HIS A 340 -8.01 -9.37 3.50
N TYR A 341 -7.34 -10.44 3.95
CA TYR A 341 -7.14 -11.63 3.14
C TYR A 341 -8.36 -12.53 3.35
N ASP A 342 -9.21 -12.62 2.33
CA ASP A 342 -10.27 -13.61 2.28
C ASP A 342 -9.65 -15.00 2.14
N GLN A 343 -9.71 -15.79 3.22
CA GLN A 343 -9.42 -17.22 3.17
C GLN A 343 -10.74 -17.94 2.83
N GLU A 344 -10.94 -18.25 1.55
CA GLU A 344 -12.06 -19.11 1.13
C GLU A 344 -11.87 -20.52 1.71
N ILE A 345 -12.69 -20.86 2.70
CA ILE A 345 -12.84 -22.22 3.20
C ILE A 345 -13.54 -23.04 2.11
N ALA A 346 -12.80 -24.00 1.54
CA ALA A 346 -13.31 -24.97 0.59
C ALA A 346 -14.43 -25.81 1.22
N GLY A 347 -15.63 -25.71 0.63
CA GLY A 347 -16.79 -26.51 0.99
C GLY A 347 -16.55 -27.99 0.72
N SER A 348 -16.70 -28.80 1.77
CA SER A 348 -16.97 -30.23 1.66
C SER A 348 -18.48 -30.45 1.79
N ASN A 349 -19.09 -31.04 0.78
CA ASN A 349 -20.41 -31.69 0.83
C ASN A 349 -20.47 -32.63 -0.39
N PRO A 350 -21.26 -33.74 -0.40
CA PRO A 350 -22.52 -33.88 0.35
C PRO A 350 -22.81 -35.28 0.93
N GLY A 351 -23.85 -35.36 1.76
CA GLY A 351 -24.76 -36.51 1.76
C GLY A 351 -24.99 -37.20 3.10
N HIS A 352 -26.06 -36.85 3.81
CA HIS A 352 -27.22 -37.73 3.94
C HIS A 352 -28.33 -37.05 4.75
N ALA A 353 -29.52 -37.03 4.16
CA ALA A 353 -30.76 -36.61 4.77
C ALA A 353 -31.27 -37.68 5.75
N ALA A 354 -31.79 -37.25 6.91
CA ALA A 354 -32.76 -38.01 7.68
C ALA A 354 -33.63 -37.04 8.51
N CYS A 355 -34.83 -36.76 8.01
CA CYS A 355 -35.98 -36.36 8.81
C CYS A 355 -36.46 -37.58 9.62
N HIS A 356 -36.87 -37.40 10.87
CA HIS A 356 -38.03 -38.01 11.54
C HIS A 356 -38.07 -37.45 12.98
N GLN A 357 -38.98 -36.51 13.28
CA GLN A 357 -40.30 -36.74 13.89
C GLN A 357 -40.25 -37.43 15.26
N LEU A 358 -40.50 -36.61 16.29
CA LEU A 358 -40.95 -36.98 17.64
C LEU A 358 -42.30 -37.71 17.58
N PRO A 359 -42.57 -38.55 18.58
CA PRO A 359 -43.82 -38.37 19.32
C PRO A 359 -43.62 -38.41 20.85
N GLU A 360 -44.45 -37.59 21.51
CA GLU A 360 -44.84 -37.68 22.93
C GLU A 360 -45.58 -39.01 23.23
N PRO A 361 -45.67 -39.46 24.49
CA PRO A 361 -46.40 -38.82 25.61
C PRO A 361 -45.53 -38.33 26.77
#